data_AF-A0A970H9I0-F1
#
_entry.id   AF-A0A970H9I0-F1
#
_cell.length_a   1.000
_cell.length_b   1.000
_cell.length_c   1.000
_cell.angle_alpha   90.00
_cell.angle_beta   90.00
_cell.angle_gamma   90.00
#
_symmetry.space_group_name_H-M   'P 1'
#
loop_
_entity.id
_entity.type
_entity.pdbx_description
1 polymer ?
#
loop_
_entity_poly.entity_id
_entity_poly.type
_entity_poly.pdbx_seq_one_letter_code
_entity_poly.pdbx_strand_id
1 'polypeptide(L)'
;MGYLLGQTLGIAAVGFVLWMTGASWLRAQPRLPLPEPRWAGCLLLGALAWTGYLFLLGTLGLLGPTGVLAGLALVGCARILTGRREAAPAVPGADARLAPGAGGAERVAASLFALLVGALFALLLLVAANPSPAWDAQAYHLTVPKLWLAAGRLVRVPLNVYSVWPLNFQLLYAGAMAASGATLATLLHWGVALLLVVFLWRAAGGVLGGAVAAGLLLANEVVLFEARAAYADLALALACLVAFLLLERALAGEISARAFLPAGVALGWAAGAKATGFLLAGTLGLFALGLALRRAGPKRAFVAVGLGLVLPVALLLTPWLVRSALLTGNPFYPFLYSWFGGPEWSAALGDRLVAWQRGIGMGRGLLDYLLLPWRVIVAGGEG
;
A
#
# COMPACT_ATOMS: atom_id res chain seq x y z
N MET A 1 -1.59 -29.86 -7.00
CA MET A 1 -0.22 -29.30 -7.14
C MET A 1 -0.13 -28.22 -8.24
N GLY A 2 -0.66 -28.45 -9.45
CA GLY A 2 -0.57 -27.47 -10.56
C GLY A 2 -1.21 -26.10 -10.30
N TYR A 3 -2.40 -26.04 -9.67
CA TYR A 3 -3.07 -24.77 -9.34
C TYR A 3 -2.21 -23.88 -8.44
N LEU A 4 -1.75 -24.42 -7.32
CA LEU A 4 -0.92 -23.68 -6.36
C LEU A 4 0.39 -23.20 -6.99
N LEU A 5 1.06 -24.06 -7.76
CA LEU A 5 2.28 -23.69 -8.49
C LEU A 5 2.02 -22.52 -9.45
N GLY A 6 0.91 -22.57 -10.20
CA GLY A 6 0.50 -21.48 -11.10
C GLY A 6 0.28 -20.16 -10.36
N GLN A 7 -0.38 -20.20 -9.20
CA GLN A 7 -0.60 -19.01 -8.37
C GLN A 7 0.70 -18.45 -7.80
N THR A 8 1.61 -19.31 -7.31
CA THR A 8 2.93 -18.90 -6.81
C THR A 8 3.79 -18.27 -7.91
N LEU A 9 3.79 -18.85 -9.11
CA LEU A 9 4.48 -18.26 -10.26
C LEU A 9 3.83 -16.94 -10.68
N GLY A 10 2.50 -16.83 -10.61
CA GLY A 10 1.75 -15.61 -10.89
C GLY A 10 2.17 -14.45 -9.97
N ILE A 11 2.19 -14.67 -8.66
CA ILE A 11 2.58 -13.61 -7.70
C ILE A 11 4.07 -13.26 -7.84
N ALA A 12 4.94 -14.24 -8.11
CA ALA A 12 6.35 -13.98 -8.40
C ALA A 12 6.52 -13.13 -9.66
N ALA A 13 5.74 -13.41 -10.72
CA ALA A 13 5.75 -12.62 -11.95
C ALA A 13 5.25 -11.19 -11.73
N VAL A 14 4.18 -10.99 -10.95
CA VAL A 14 3.71 -9.65 -10.55
C VAL A 14 4.80 -8.90 -9.79
N GLY A 15 5.41 -9.53 -8.79
CA GLY A 15 6.52 -8.95 -8.05
C GLY A 15 7.69 -8.57 -8.97
N PHE A 16 8.07 -9.44 -9.89
CA PHE A 16 9.11 -9.16 -10.88
C PHE A 16 8.75 -7.96 -11.76
N VAL A 17 7.53 -7.88 -12.29
CA VAL A 17 7.09 -6.75 -13.13
C VAL A 17 7.11 -5.43 -12.36
N LEU A 18 6.60 -5.41 -11.13
CA LEU A 18 6.62 -4.22 -10.27
C LEU A 18 8.07 -3.79 -10.00
N TRP A 19 8.93 -4.73 -9.58
CA TRP A 19 10.34 -4.46 -9.34
C TRP A 19 11.03 -3.95 -10.60
N MET A 20 10.79 -4.59 -11.74
CA MET A 20 11.37 -4.23 -13.03
C MET A 20 11.02 -2.79 -13.40
N THR A 21 9.74 -2.42 -13.22
CA THR A 21 9.21 -1.07 -13.48
C THR A 21 9.91 -0.04 -12.61
N GLY A 22 9.95 -0.26 -11.28
CA GLY A 22 10.60 0.66 -10.36
C GLY A 22 12.12 0.77 -10.58
N ALA A 23 12.79 -0.35 -10.85
CA ALA A 23 14.22 -0.36 -11.13
C ALA A 23 14.56 0.39 -12.43
N SER A 24 13.72 0.30 -13.47
CA SER A 24 13.89 1.12 -14.69
C SER A 24 13.78 2.61 -14.39
N TRP A 25 12.86 3.00 -13.50
CA TRP A 25 12.70 4.40 -13.10
C TRP A 25 13.87 4.89 -12.23
N LEU A 26 14.36 4.06 -11.31
CA LEU A 26 15.56 4.34 -10.52
C LEU A 26 16.80 4.49 -11.40
N ARG A 27 16.92 3.72 -12.50
CA ARG A 27 18.01 3.92 -13.48
C ARG A 27 17.95 5.29 -14.14
N ALA A 28 16.75 5.74 -14.51
CA ALA A 28 16.57 7.08 -15.07
C ALA A 28 16.83 8.19 -14.03
N GLN A 29 16.61 7.90 -12.74
CA GLN A 29 16.86 8.83 -11.64
C GLN A 29 17.63 8.18 -10.47
N PRO A 30 18.95 7.95 -10.59
CA PRO A 30 19.73 7.19 -9.59
C PRO A 30 19.76 7.83 -8.21
N ARG A 31 19.47 9.13 -8.12
CA ARG A 31 19.41 9.91 -6.89
C ARG A 31 18.02 9.90 -6.23
N LEU A 32 17.05 9.14 -6.78
CA LEU A 32 15.72 9.05 -6.20
C LEU A 32 15.82 8.42 -4.80
N PRO A 33 15.34 9.10 -3.75
CA PRO A 33 15.46 8.58 -2.41
C PRO A 33 14.44 7.46 -2.18
N LEU A 34 14.86 6.20 -2.24
CA LEU A 34 14.02 5.04 -1.91
C LEU A 34 14.17 4.61 -0.44
N PRO A 35 13.16 3.96 0.15
CA PRO A 35 13.30 3.31 1.46
C PRO A 35 14.19 2.07 1.33
N GLU A 36 14.90 1.72 2.39
CA GLU A 36 15.70 0.49 2.44
C GLU A 36 14.84 -0.70 2.92
N PRO A 37 14.96 -1.89 2.32
CA PRO A 37 15.96 -2.26 1.31
C PRO A 37 15.56 -1.79 -0.10
N ARG A 38 16.54 -1.31 -0.88
CA ARG A 38 16.30 -0.73 -2.22
C ARG A 38 15.43 -1.56 -3.16
N TRP A 39 15.60 -2.89 -3.16
CA TRP A 39 14.79 -3.77 -4.03
C TRP A 39 13.29 -3.70 -3.69
N ALA A 40 12.95 -3.59 -2.40
CA ALA A 40 11.58 -3.42 -1.96
C ALA A 40 11.08 -2.01 -2.28
N GLY A 41 11.95 -1.00 -2.18
CA GLY A 41 11.68 0.35 -2.69
C GLY A 41 11.32 0.36 -4.19
N CYS A 42 11.99 -0.45 -5.01
CA CYS A 42 11.63 -0.61 -6.43
C CYS A 42 10.26 -1.25 -6.63
N LEU A 43 9.86 -2.23 -5.82
CA LEU A 43 8.51 -2.80 -5.88
C LEU A 43 7.44 -1.74 -5.63
N LEU A 44 7.62 -0.91 -4.60
CA LEU A 44 6.69 0.16 -4.26
C LEU A 44 6.62 1.23 -5.36
N LEU A 45 7.77 1.60 -5.92
CA LEU A 45 7.85 2.56 -7.03
C LEU A 45 7.17 2.01 -8.29
N GLY A 46 7.32 0.71 -8.55
CA GLY A 46 6.60 0.01 -9.60
C GLY A 46 5.09 -0.02 -9.35
N ALA A 47 4.66 -0.32 -8.13
CA ALA A 47 3.25 -0.32 -7.75
C ALA A 47 2.62 1.06 -7.99
N LEU A 48 3.29 2.14 -7.59
CA LEU A 48 2.87 3.50 -7.87
C LEU A 48 2.70 3.76 -9.38
N ALA A 49 3.69 3.38 -10.19
CA ALA A 49 3.64 3.57 -11.64
C ALA A 49 2.50 2.77 -12.29
N TRP A 50 2.31 1.52 -11.88
CA TRP A 50 1.22 0.66 -12.36
C TRP A 50 -0.16 1.17 -11.91
N THR A 51 -0.30 1.71 -10.69
CA THR A 51 -1.54 2.37 -10.27
C THR A 51 -1.90 3.52 -11.21
N GLY A 52 -0.94 4.41 -11.53
CA GLY A 52 -1.17 5.52 -12.46
C GLY A 52 -1.52 5.06 -13.88
N TYR A 53 -0.81 4.03 -14.39
CA TYR A 53 -1.07 3.44 -15.70
C TYR A 53 -2.48 2.80 -15.77
N LEU A 54 -2.87 2.03 -14.77
CA LEU A 54 -4.18 1.37 -14.73
C LEU A 54 -5.32 2.38 -14.55
N PHE A 55 -5.09 3.46 -13.80
CA PHE A 55 -6.03 4.59 -13.73
C PHE A 55 -6.24 5.22 -15.11
N LEU A 56 -5.15 5.46 -15.86
CA LEU A 56 -5.21 6.02 -17.21
C LEU A 56 -5.98 5.08 -18.17
N LEU A 57 -5.64 3.79 -18.20
CA LEU A 57 -6.38 2.81 -19.01
C LEU A 57 -7.87 2.80 -18.68
N GLY A 58 -8.21 2.80 -17.40
CA GLY A 58 -9.61 2.81 -16.96
C GLY A 58 -10.34 4.12 -17.29
N THR A 59 -9.63 5.23 -17.38
CA THR A 59 -10.19 6.51 -17.83
C THR A 59 -10.43 6.51 -19.34
N LEU A 60 -9.53 5.89 -20.11
CA LEU A 60 -9.60 5.81 -21.58
C LEU A 60 -10.51 4.68 -22.10
N GLY A 61 -11.07 3.84 -21.22
CA GLY A 61 -11.88 2.69 -21.65
C GLY A 61 -11.07 1.50 -22.16
N LEU A 62 -9.80 1.41 -21.77
CA LEU A 62 -8.84 0.39 -22.21
C LEU A 62 -8.42 -0.56 -21.07
N LEU A 63 -9.14 -0.55 -19.94
CA LEU A 63 -8.81 -1.40 -18.79
C LEU A 63 -9.25 -2.84 -19.06
N GLY A 64 -8.29 -3.72 -19.29
CA GLY A 64 -8.52 -5.13 -19.53
C GLY A 64 -7.21 -5.88 -19.81
N PRO A 65 -7.27 -7.17 -20.17
CA PRO A 65 -6.08 -7.98 -20.41
C PRO A 65 -5.13 -7.40 -21.47
N THR A 66 -5.66 -6.87 -22.57
CA THR A 66 -4.87 -6.23 -23.63
C THR A 66 -4.13 -4.98 -23.14
N GLY A 67 -4.80 -4.13 -22.35
CA GLY A 67 -4.17 -2.96 -21.73
C GLY A 67 -3.06 -3.35 -20.76
N VAL A 68 -3.26 -4.41 -19.96
CA VAL A 68 -2.21 -4.94 -19.06
C VAL A 68 -1.03 -5.49 -19.85
N LEU A 69 -1.26 -6.27 -20.91
CA LEU A 69 -0.22 -6.79 -21.80
C LEU A 69 0.58 -5.66 -22.47
N ALA A 70 -0.08 -4.59 -22.91
CA ALA A 70 0.59 -3.40 -23.45
C ALA A 70 1.51 -2.75 -22.40
N GLY A 71 1.07 -2.67 -21.13
CA GLY A 71 1.90 -2.17 -20.04
C GLY A 71 3.15 -3.04 -19.81
N LEU A 72 3.00 -4.36 -19.87
CA LEU A 72 4.13 -5.29 -19.79
C LEU A 72 5.11 -5.11 -20.94
N ALA A 73 4.60 -4.93 -22.16
CA ALA A 73 5.42 -4.64 -23.34
C ALA A 73 6.19 -3.31 -23.17
N LEU A 74 5.55 -2.26 -22.65
CA LEU A 74 6.21 -0.97 -22.37
C LEU A 74 7.35 -1.13 -21.36
N VAL A 75 7.16 -1.89 -20.28
CA VAL A 75 8.22 -2.19 -19.31
C VAL A 75 9.39 -2.93 -19.97
N GLY A 76 9.10 -3.89 -20.85
CA GLY A 76 10.10 -4.61 -21.65
C GLY A 76 10.88 -3.69 -22.60
N CYS A 77 10.18 -2.84 -23.36
CA CYS A 77 10.79 -1.85 -24.24
C CYS A 77 11.65 -0.85 -23.47
N ALA A 78 11.14 -0.28 -22.37
CA ALA A 78 11.91 0.62 -21.51
C ALA A 78 13.20 -0.04 -21.00
N ARG A 79 13.16 -1.33 -20.67
CA ARG A 79 14.36 -2.09 -20.27
C ARG A 79 15.36 -2.30 -21.38
N ILE A 80 14.91 -2.57 -22.59
CA ILE A 80 15.78 -2.70 -23.77
C ILE A 80 16.46 -1.36 -24.06
N LEU A 81 15.68 -0.27 -24.04
CA LEU A 81 16.17 1.08 -24.33
C LEU A 81 17.14 1.61 -23.27
N THR A 82 16.95 1.25 -22.00
CA THR A 82 17.85 1.60 -20.89
C THR A 82 19.04 0.63 -20.74
N GLY A 83 19.37 -0.11 -21.81
CA GLY A 83 20.22 -1.29 -21.84
C GLY A 83 21.48 -1.27 -20.95
N ARG A 84 21.59 -2.32 -20.12
CA ARG A 84 22.72 -3.27 -19.94
C ARG A 84 22.22 -4.35 -18.98
N ARG A 85 22.49 -5.62 -19.31
CA ARG A 85 22.08 -6.81 -18.56
C ARG A 85 22.56 -6.68 -17.12
N GLU A 86 21.64 -6.44 -16.19
CA GLU A 86 21.88 -6.84 -14.80
C GLU A 86 21.25 -8.22 -14.62
N ALA A 87 21.94 -9.06 -13.86
CA ALA A 87 21.37 -10.31 -13.37
C ALA A 87 20.00 -10.02 -12.73
N ALA A 88 19.08 -11.00 -12.80
CA ALA A 88 17.89 -11.00 -11.96
C ALA A 88 18.28 -10.58 -10.54
N PRO A 89 17.44 -9.82 -9.82
CA PRO A 89 17.77 -9.46 -8.45
C PRO A 89 18.10 -10.76 -7.74
N ALA A 90 19.33 -10.88 -7.24
CA ALA A 90 19.58 -11.86 -6.21
C ALA A 90 18.56 -11.51 -5.13
N VAL A 91 17.54 -12.34 -4.94
CA VAL A 91 16.82 -12.35 -3.67
C VAL A 91 17.94 -12.41 -2.66
N PRO A 92 18.11 -11.41 -1.77
CA PRO A 92 19.15 -11.51 -0.76
C PRO A 92 18.75 -12.64 0.19
N GLY A 93 19.02 -13.88 -0.21
CA GLY A 93 19.35 -14.93 0.72
C GLY A 93 20.72 -14.55 1.27
N ALA A 94 20.79 -14.44 2.59
CA ALA A 94 22.03 -14.42 3.36
C ALA A 94 22.91 -13.14 3.37
N ASP A 95 22.58 -12.07 2.64
CA ASP A 95 23.24 -10.76 2.81
C ASP A 95 22.41 -9.79 3.66
N ALA A 96 21.63 -10.33 4.60
CA ALA A 96 21.60 -9.70 5.92
C ALA A 96 23.04 -9.74 6.42
N ARG A 97 23.85 -8.75 6.02
CA ARG A 97 25.04 -8.40 6.78
C ARG A 97 24.52 -8.00 8.14
N LEU A 98 24.35 -9.02 8.99
CA LEU A 98 24.44 -8.90 10.42
C LEU A 98 25.56 -7.92 10.66
N ALA A 99 25.30 -6.90 11.47
CA ALA A 99 26.31 -5.92 11.81
C ALA A 99 27.63 -6.68 12.07
N PRO A 100 28.75 -6.29 11.42
CA PRO A 100 30.03 -6.97 11.60
C PRO A 100 30.31 -7.04 13.11
N GLY A 101 30.16 -8.24 13.69
CA GLY A 101 30.10 -8.42 15.15
C GLY A 101 29.06 -9.43 15.67
N ALA A 102 28.07 -9.85 14.86
CA ALA A 102 27.07 -10.80 15.35
C ALA A 102 27.66 -12.17 15.74
N GLY A 103 27.35 -12.64 16.94
CA GLY A 103 27.79 -13.94 17.45
C GLY A 103 27.14 -15.11 16.69
N GLY A 104 27.72 -16.31 16.77
CA GLY A 104 27.16 -17.51 16.11
C GLY A 104 25.70 -17.79 16.49
N ALA A 105 25.34 -17.56 17.75
CA ALA A 105 23.98 -17.72 18.25
C ALA A 105 22.97 -16.75 17.61
N GLU A 106 23.36 -15.50 17.36
CA GLU A 106 22.47 -14.51 16.71
C GLU A 106 22.17 -14.88 15.26
N ARG A 107 23.14 -15.51 14.56
CA ARG A 107 22.91 -16.02 13.20
C ARG A 107 21.90 -17.15 13.19
N VAL A 108 22.04 -18.07 14.13
CA VAL A 108 21.11 -19.20 14.27
C VAL A 108 19.71 -18.69 14.60
N ALA A 109 19.58 -17.76 15.54
CA ALA A 109 18.30 -17.14 15.89
C ALA A 109 17.66 -16.40 14.70
N ALA A 110 18.44 -15.63 13.93
CA ALA A 110 17.96 -14.96 12.73
C ALA A 110 17.47 -15.95 11.67
N SER A 111 18.22 -17.04 11.44
CA SER A 111 17.84 -18.09 10.48
C SER A 111 16.58 -18.84 10.91
N LEU A 112 16.46 -19.18 12.20
CA LEU A 112 15.26 -19.81 12.75
C LEU A 112 14.05 -18.90 12.64
N PHE A 113 14.20 -17.61 12.95
CA PHE A 113 13.13 -16.64 12.78
C PHE A 113 12.72 -16.50 11.31
N ALA A 114 13.68 -16.40 10.40
CA ALA A 114 13.40 -16.36 8.96
C ALA A 114 12.69 -17.62 8.47
N LEU A 115 13.06 -18.79 8.99
CA LEU A 115 12.39 -20.06 8.70
C LEU A 115 10.94 -20.07 9.21
N LEU A 116 10.71 -19.60 10.45
CA LEU A 116 9.37 -19.51 11.05
C LEU A 116 8.47 -18.55 10.27
N VAL A 117 8.97 -17.35 9.95
CA VAL A 117 8.24 -16.38 9.11
C VAL A 117 7.99 -16.97 7.72
N GLY A 118 8.98 -17.63 7.12
CA GLY A 118 8.83 -18.30 5.83
C GLY A 118 7.75 -19.39 5.85
N ALA A 119 7.73 -20.23 6.89
CA ALA A 119 6.71 -21.26 7.08
C ALA A 119 5.31 -20.65 7.29
N LEU A 120 5.20 -19.61 8.10
CA LEU A 120 3.95 -18.87 8.30
C LEU A 120 3.43 -18.27 6.99
N PHE A 121 4.29 -17.59 6.23
CA PHE A 121 3.88 -16.98 4.96
C PHE A 121 3.55 -18.02 3.90
N ALA A 122 4.20 -19.19 3.90
CA ALA A 122 3.81 -20.31 3.06
C ALA A 122 2.41 -20.83 3.42
N LEU A 123 2.09 -20.95 4.72
CA LEU A 123 0.74 -21.30 5.17
C LEU A 123 -0.29 -20.23 4.77
N LEU A 124 0.01 -18.96 4.99
CA LEU A 124 -0.86 -17.84 4.59
C LEU A 124 -1.07 -17.82 3.07
N LEU A 125 -0.07 -18.18 2.27
CA LEU A 125 -0.20 -18.31 0.83
C LEU A 125 -1.17 -19.43 0.46
N LEU A 126 -1.11 -20.59 1.13
CA LEU A 126 -2.06 -21.69 0.91
C LEU A 126 -3.50 -21.24 1.17
N VAL A 127 -3.72 -20.45 2.22
CA VAL A 127 -5.04 -19.93 2.57
C VAL A 127 -5.48 -18.83 1.60
N ALA A 128 -4.60 -17.88 1.28
CA ALA A 128 -4.86 -16.79 0.33
C ALA A 128 -5.11 -17.30 -1.11
N ALA A 129 -4.51 -18.43 -1.47
CA ALA A 129 -4.74 -19.11 -2.75
C ALA A 129 -6.13 -19.79 -2.83
N ASN A 130 -6.80 -19.96 -1.69
CA ASN A 130 -8.14 -20.53 -1.56
C ASN A 130 -9.01 -19.57 -0.72
N PRO A 131 -9.19 -18.31 -1.16
CA PRO A 131 -9.69 -17.27 -0.28
C PRO A 131 -11.13 -17.55 0.16
N SER A 132 -11.35 -17.48 1.48
CA SER A 132 -12.68 -17.48 2.08
C SER A 132 -13.41 -16.18 1.74
N PRO A 133 -14.75 -16.19 1.61
CA PRO A 133 -15.54 -14.98 1.40
C PRO A 133 -15.45 -13.99 2.58
N ALA A 134 -14.49 -13.07 2.51
CA ALA A 134 -14.39 -11.94 3.45
C ALA A 134 -15.29 -10.78 2.99
N TRP A 135 -15.95 -10.11 3.94
CA TRP A 135 -17.00 -9.13 3.65
C TRP A 135 -16.54 -8.00 2.73
N ASP A 136 -15.48 -7.25 3.09
CA ASP A 136 -15.03 -6.10 2.28
C ASP A 136 -14.43 -6.55 0.94
N ALA A 137 -13.82 -7.75 0.92
CA ALA A 137 -13.32 -8.37 -0.30
C ALA A 137 -14.45 -8.49 -1.34
N GLN A 138 -15.62 -8.96 -0.91
CA GLN A 138 -16.80 -9.11 -1.75
C GLN A 138 -17.61 -7.83 -1.94
N ALA A 139 -17.65 -6.95 -0.94
CA ALA A 139 -18.42 -5.72 -1.00
C ALA A 139 -17.84 -4.76 -2.06
N TYR A 140 -16.51 -4.63 -2.13
CA TYR A 140 -15.91 -3.74 -3.11
C TYR A 140 -14.49 -4.08 -3.56
N HIS A 141 -13.62 -4.65 -2.74
CA HIS A 141 -12.21 -4.77 -3.12
C HIS A 141 -11.98 -5.67 -4.34
N LEU A 142 -12.72 -6.76 -4.50
CA LEU A 142 -12.68 -7.61 -5.70
C LEU A 142 -13.83 -7.31 -6.67
N THR A 143 -15.00 -6.96 -6.14
CA THR A 143 -16.20 -6.71 -6.95
C THR A 143 -16.08 -5.47 -7.82
N VAL A 144 -15.59 -4.36 -7.29
CA VAL A 144 -15.44 -3.12 -8.08
C VAL A 144 -14.42 -3.30 -9.21
N PRO A 145 -13.20 -3.84 -8.97
CA PRO A 145 -12.27 -4.19 -10.04
C PRO A 145 -12.84 -5.13 -11.10
N LYS A 146 -13.59 -6.16 -10.69
CA LYS A 146 -14.25 -7.08 -11.62
C LYS A 146 -15.21 -6.34 -12.56
N LEU A 147 -16.02 -5.43 -12.01
CA LEU A 147 -16.98 -4.65 -12.79
C LEU A 147 -16.28 -3.62 -13.68
N TRP A 148 -15.17 -3.01 -13.24
CA TRP A 148 -14.36 -2.14 -14.07
C TRP A 148 -13.74 -2.88 -15.26
N LEU A 149 -13.21 -4.08 -15.04
CA LEU A 149 -12.68 -4.94 -16.10
C LEU A 149 -13.78 -5.34 -17.11
N ALA A 150 -14.95 -5.69 -16.62
CA ALA A 150 -16.09 -6.03 -17.48
C ALA A 150 -16.56 -4.83 -18.34
N ALA A 151 -16.48 -3.61 -17.79
CA ALA A 151 -16.87 -2.38 -18.48
C ALA A 151 -15.73 -1.75 -19.32
N GLY A 152 -14.50 -2.26 -19.21
CA GLY A 152 -13.31 -1.65 -19.80
C GLY A 152 -12.89 -0.31 -19.16
N ARG A 153 -13.61 0.17 -18.15
CA ARG A 153 -13.50 1.56 -17.64
C ARG A 153 -13.84 1.67 -16.16
N LEU A 154 -13.41 2.75 -15.51
CA LEU A 154 -13.70 3.02 -14.10
C LEU A 154 -15.15 3.49 -13.88
N VAL A 155 -16.13 2.60 -14.03
CA VAL A 155 -17.56 2.91 -13.84
C VAL A 155 -17.95 3.09 -12.37
N ARG A 156 -19.00 3.89 -12.13
CA ARG A 156 -19.76 3.88 -10.88
C ARG A 156 -20.60 2.60 -10.84
N VAL A 157 -20.66 1.95 -9.69
CA VAL A 157 -21.52 0.77 -9.47
C VAL A 157 -22.77 1.23 -8.70
N PRO A 158 -23.97 1.10 -9.27
CA PRO A 158 -25.21 1.49 -8.60
C PRO A 158 -25.36 0.82 -7.22
N LEU A 159 -25.85 1.57 -6.24
CA LEU A 159 -26.05 1.17 -4.85
C LEU A 159 -24.77 0.74 -4.10
N ASN A 160 -23.59 0.90 -4.72
CA ASN A 160 -22.31 0.60 -4.09
C ASN A 160 -21.51 1.90 -3.91
N VAL A 161 -21.61 2.45 -2.70
CA VAL A 161 -20.96 3.69 -2.29
C VAL A 161 -19.44 3.68 -2.43
N TYR A 162 -18.83 2.50 -2.30
CA TYR A 162 -17.38 2.33 -2.37
C TYR A 162 -16.82 2.53 -3.78
N SER A 163 -17.63 2.35 -4.82
CA SER A 163 -17.18 2.34 -6.23
C SER A 163 -16.64 3.69 -6.75
N VAL A 164 -16.87 4.76 -6.00
CA VAL A 164 -16.39 6.12 -6.32
C VAL A 164 -15.25 6.58 -5.42
N TRP A 165 -14.92 5.84 -4.36
CA TRP A 165 -13.84 6.20 -3.44
C TRP A 165 -12.46 6.18 -4.12
N PRO A 166 -11.44 6.77 -3.47
CA PRO A 166 -10.06 6.53 -3.84
C PRO A 166 -9.70 5.05 -3.65
N LEU A 167 -9.33 4.39 -4.74
CA LEU A 167 -9.18 2.94 -4.83
C LEU A 167 -7.88 2.52 -5.54
N ASN A 168 -6.76 3.18 -5.22
CA ASN A 168 -5.44 2.93 -5.81
C ASN A 168 -5.01 1.47 -5.72
N PHE A 169 -5.27 0.81 -4.58
CA PHE A 169 -4.88 -0.58 -4.41
C PHE A 169 -5.76 -1.53 -5.24
N GLN A 170 -7.03 -1.20 -5.39
CA GLN A 170 -7.99 -1.96 -6.20
C GLN A 170 -7.72 -1.81 -7.70
N LEU A 171 -7.05 -0.73 -8.14
CA LEU A 171 -6.49 -0.69 -9.49
C LEU A 171 -5.45 -1.79 -9.69
N LEU A 172 -4.56 -2.01 -8.72
CA LEU A 172 -3.59 -3.12 -8.79
C LEU A 172 -4.29 -4.48 -8.75
N TYR A 173 -5.39 -4.61 -8.00
CA TYR A 173 -6.27 -5.78 -8.08
C TYR A 173 -6.87 -5.97 -9.47
N ALA A 174 -7.34 -4.91 -10.13
CA ALA A 174 -7.84 -5.00 -11.51
C ALA A 174 -6.73 -5.52 -12.45
N GLY A 175 -5.50 -5.04 -12.31
CA GLY A 175 -4.36 -5.52 -13.07
C GLY A 175 -4.05 -7.00 -12.83
N ALA A 176 -4.01 -7.42 -11.56
CA ALA A 176 -3.81 -8.83 -11.18
C ALA A 176 -4.94 -9.74 -11.68
N MET A 177 -6.19 -9.27 -11.57
CA MET A 177 -7.38 -10.00 -12.03
C MET A 177 -7.42 -10.15 -13.54
N ALA A 178 -7.03 -9.12 -14.29
CA ALA A 178 -6.88 -9.20 -15.74
C ALA A 178 -5.80 -10.22 -16.17
N ALA A 179 -4.78 -10.44 -15.33
CA ALA A 179 -3.70 -11.38 -15.62
C ALA A 179 -4.07 -12.84 -15.27
N SER A 180 -4.64 -13.10 -14.09
CA SER A 180 -4.89 -14.47 -13.62
C SER A 180 -6.06 -14.62 -12.63
N GLY A 181 -6.95 -13.63 -12.57
CA GLY A 181 -8.16 -13.69 -11.74
C GLY A 181 -7.99 -13.25 -10.27
N ALA A 182 -9.06 -13.41 -9.50
CA ALA A 182 -9.19 -12.85 -8.14
C ALA A 182 -8.21 -13.45 -7.12
N THR A 183 -7.78 -14.70 -7.30
CA THR A 183 -6.77 -15.32 -6.45
C THR A 183 -5.45 -14.56 -6.52
N LEU A 184 -5.01 -14.17 -7.72
CA LEU A 184 -3.77 -13.40 -7.87
C LEU A 184 -3.86 -12.01 -7.23
N ALA A 185 -5.04 -11.37 -7.27
CA ALA A 185 -5.28 -10.13 -6.53
C ALA A 185 -5.18 -10.33 -5.01
N THR A 186 -5.72 -11.42 -4.48
CA THR A 186 -5.57 -11.76 -3.05
C THR A 186 -4.10 -11.98 -2.69
N LEU A 187 -3.35 -12.70 -3.54
CA LEU A 187 -1.93 -12.94 -3.34
C LEU A 187 -1.07 -11.67 -3.44
N LEU A 188 -1.54 -10.64 -4.16
CA LEU A 188 -0.90 -9.34 -4.16
C LEU A 188 -0.92 -8.71 -2.76
N HIS A 189 -2.04 -8.81 -2.02
CA HIS A 189 -2.14 -8.30 -0.65
C HIS A 189 -1.32 -9.14 0.34
N TRP A 190 -1.29 -10.45 0.15
CA TRP A 190 -0.36 -11.34 0.87
C TRP A 190 1.10 -10.89 0.68
N GLY A 191 1.48 -10.54 -0.55
CA GLY A 191 2.82 -10.01 -0.85
C GLY A 191 3.10 -8.66 -0.16
N VAL A 192 2.09 -7.82 -0.02
CA VAL A 192 2.18 -6.56 0.76
C VAL A 192 2.44 -6.83 2.24
N ALA A 193 1.78 -7.84 2.84
CA ALA A 193 2.05 -8.25 4.21
C ALA A 193 3.51 -8.68 4.41
N LEU A 194 4.08 -9.40 3.44
CA LEU A 194 5.49 -9.80 3.47
C LEU A 194 6.41 -8.58 3.39
N LEU A 195 6.11 -7.62 2.51
CA LEU A 195 6.88 -6.39 2.42
C LEU A 195 6.81 -5.57 3.71
N LEU A 196 5.65 -5.52 4.36
CA LEU A 196 5.49 -4.85 5.66
C LEU A 196 6.43 -5.44 6.71
N VAL A 197 6.52 -6.77 6.80
CA VAL A 197 7.48 -7.46 7.69
C VAL A 197 8.93 -7.10 7.34
N VAL A 198 9.27 -7.11 6.05
CA VAL A 198 10.64 -6.76 5.59
C VAL A 198 11.01 -5.33 5.99
N PHE A 199 10.14 -4.36 5.75
CA PHE A 199 10.41 -2.96 6.09
C PHE A 199 10.44 -2.75 7.61
N LEU A 200 9.55 -3.38 8.38
CA LEU A 200 9.57 -3.30 9.85
C LEU A 200 10.84 -3.90 10.44
N TRP A 201 11.23 -5.08 9.97
CA TRP A 201 12.48 -5.72 10.38
C TRP A 201 13.67 -4.78 10.13
N ARG A 202 13.70 -4.17 8.94
CA ARG A 202 14.80 -3.28 8.56
C ARG A 202 14.80 -1.98 9.34
N ALA A 203 13.63 -1.43 9.64
CA ALA A 203 13.45 -0.22 10.44
C ALA A 203 13.87 -0.42 11.90
N ALA A 204 13.53 -1.57 12.50
CA ALA A 204 13.82 -1.84 13.91
C ALA A 204 15.31 -2.01 14.22
N GLY A 205 16.11 -2.44 13.24
CA GLY A 205 17.56 -2.59 13.37
C GLY A 205 17.98 -3.80 14.21
N GLY A 206 19.10 -4.42 13.82
CA GLY A 206 19.61 -5.63 14.47
C GLY A 206 18.70 -6.85 14.33
N VAL A 207 19.18 -8.02 14.78
CA VAL A 207 18.40 -9.27 14.75
C VAL A 207 17.27 -9.22 15.75
N LEU A 208 17.56 -8.85 17.00
CA LEU A 208 16.57 -8.84 18.08
C LEU A 208 15.48 -7.80 17.82
N GLY A 209 15.85 -6.56 17.46
CA GLY A 209 14.88 -5.52 17.17
C GLY A 209 13.96 -5.90 16.00
N GLY A 210 14.54 -6.44 14.92
CA GLY A 210 13.78 -6.97 13.80
C GLY A 210 12.82 -8.08 14.19
N ALA A 211 13.28 -9.06 14.98
CA ALA A 211 12.47 -10.20 15.41
C ALA A 211 11.33 -9.80 16.34
N VAL A 212 11.58 -8.86 17.26
CA VAL A 212 10.53 -8.31 18.13
C VAL A 212 9.50 -7.53 17.31
N ALA A 213 9.93 -6.63 16.43
CA ALA A 213 9.01 -5.83 15.62
C ALA A 213 8.14 -6.69 14.69
N ALA A 214 8.76 -7.62 13.95
CA ALA A 214 8.05 -8.54 13.08
C ALA A 214 7.19 -9.54 13.88
N GLY A 215 7.69 -10.02 15.02
CA GLY A 215 6.95 -10.92 15.91
C GLY A 215 5.69 -10.27 16.48
N LEU A 216 5.77 -9.02 16.95
CA LEU A 216 4.60 -8.27 17.44
C LEU A 216 3.57 -8.01 16.34
N LEU A 217 4.03 -7.73 15.11
CA LEU A 217 3.13 -7.60 13.97
C LEU A 217 2.42 -8.93 13.65
N LEU A 218 3.16 -10.04 13.64
CA LEU A 218 2.64 -11.35 13.27
C LEU A 218 1.85 -12.03 14.40
N ALA A 219 1.98 -11.55 15.65
CA ALA A 219 1.13 -11.92 16.77
C ALA A 219 -0.24 -11.23 16.72
N ASN A 220 -0.44 -10.27 15.82
CA ASN A 220 -1.70 -9.54 15.67
C ASN A 220 -2.66 -10.32 14.75
N GLU A 221 -3.76 -10.81 15.31
CA GLU A 221 -4.76 -11.60 14.57
C GLU A 221 -5.38 -10.83 13.40
N VAL A 222 -5.59 -9.51 13.53
CA VAL A 222 -6.08 -8.66 12.43
C VAL A 222 -5.11 -8.70 11.26
N VAL A 223 -3.80 -8.66 11.51
CA VAL A 223 -2.78 -8.74 10.45
C VAL A 223 -2.81 -10.12 9.78
N LEU A 224 -2.93 -11.19 10.57
CA LEU A 224 -2.99 -12.55 10.02
C LEU A 224 -4.25 -12.78 9.18
N PHE A 225 -5.39 -12.22 9.60
CA PHE A 225 -6.64 -12.23 8.83
C PHE A 225 -6.52 -11.43 7.53
N GLU A 226 -6.00 -10.21 7.60
CA GLU A 226 -5.82 -9.34 6.44
C GLU A 226 -4.84 -9.93 5.42
N ALA A 227 -3.77 -10.58 5.88
CA ALA A 227 -2.74 -11.17 5.02
C ALA A 227 -3.26 -12.33 4.15
N ARG A 228 -4.42 -12.90 4.50
CA ARG A 228 -5.09 -13.97 3.73
C ARG A 228 -6.32 -13.50 2.95
N ALA A 229 -6.69 -12.22 3.03
CA ALA A 229 -7.87 -11.64 2.40
C ALA A 229 -7.51 -10.49 1.44
N ALA A 230 -8.34 -10.27 0.42
CA ALA A 230 -8.15 -9.18 -0.56
C ALA A 230 -8.67 -7.84 0.00
N TYR A 231 -8.01 -7.33 1.04
CA TYR A 231 -8.33 -6.07 1.71
C TYR A 231 -7.39 -4.95 1.24
N ALA A 232 -7.31 -3.81 1.95
CA ALA A 232 -6.38 -2.74 1.59
C ALA A 232 -5.59 -2.18 2.78
N ASP A 233 -5.86 -2.67 3.99
CA ASP A 233 -5.35 -2.07 5.22
C ASP A 233 -3.86 -2.34 5.43
N LEU A 234 -3.35 -3.52 5.04
CA LEU A 234 -1.91 -3.77 5.09
C LEU A 234 -1.15 -2.95 4.04
N ALA A 235 -1.77 -2.64 2.90
CA ALA A 235 -1.21 -1.71 1.92
C ALA A 235 -1.13 -0.29 2.48
N LEU A 236 -2.15 0.15 3.20
CA LEU A 236 -2.16 1.42 3.91
C LEU A 236 -1.11 1.46 5.04
N ALA A 237 -0.97 0.37 5.80
CA ALA A 237 0.04 0.24 6.86
C ALA A 237 1.47 0.26 6.30
N LEU A 238 1.71 -0.42 5.18
CA LEU A 238 2.98 -0.38 4.47
C LEU A 238 3.29 1.03 3.95
N ALA A 239 2.32 1.70 3.34
CA ALA A 239 2.49 3.08 2.89
C ALA A 239 2.77 4.05 4.05
N CYS A 240 2.11 3.86 5.20
CA CYS A 240 2.36 4.60 6.43
C CYS A 240 3.81 4.44 6.91
N LEU A 241 4.26 3.19 7.05
CA LEU A 241 5.64 2.89 7.47
C LEU A 241 6.66 3.49 6.51
N VAL A 242 6.46 3.30 5.20
CA VAL A 242 7.37 3.82 4.18
C VAL A 242 7.40 5.35 4.20
N ALA A 243 6.24 6.01 4.29
CA ALA A 243 6.17 7.46 4.43
C ALA A 243 6.91 7.94 5.68
N PHE A 244 6.74 7.27 6.81
CA PHE A 244 7.42 7.59 8.06
C PHE A 244 8.94 7.47 7.93
N LEU A 245 9.46 6.36 7.39
CA LEU A 245 10.90 6.15 7.18
C LEU A 245 11.51 7.19 6.21
N LEU A 246 10.77 7.56 5.17
CA LEU A 246 11.18 8.60 4.22
C LEU A 246 11.19 9.99 4.88
N LEU A 247 10.21 10.29 5.73
CA LEU A 247 10.16 11.52 6.52
C LEU A 247 11.30 11.60 7.53
N GLU A 248 11.56 10.52 8.26
CA GLU A 248 12.66 10.43 9.22
C GLU A 248 13.99 10.78 8.53
N ARG A 249 14.25 10.17 7.37
CA ARG A 249 15.45 10.49 6.58
C ARG A 249 15.46 11.96 6.12
N ALA A 250 14.33 12.50 5.69
CA ALA A 250 14.22 13.88 5.24
C ALA A 250 14.48 14.87 6.40
N LEU A 251 14.01 14.55 7.60
CA LEU A 251 14.17 15.35 8.82
C LEU A 251 15.57 15.24 9.43
N ALA A 252 16.26 14.13 9.21
CA ALA A 252 17.66 13.95 9.59
C ALA A 252 18.62 14.79 8.71
N GLY A 253 18.22 15.09 7.48
CA GLY A 253 18.99 15.87 6.52
C GLY A 253 18.65 17.36 6.47
N GLU A 254 18.94 17.99 5.32
CA GLU A 254 18.53 19.37 5.05
C GLU A 254 17.03 19.46 4.77
N ILE A 255 16.35 20.31 5.54
CA ILE A 255 14.92 20.58 5.38
C ILE A 255 14.67 21.27 4.04
N SER A 256 14.16 20.50 3.08
CA SER A 256 13.87 20.96 1.72
C SER A 256 12.69 20.19 1.10
N ALA A 257 11.99 20.81 0.15
CA ALA A 257 10.89 20.18 -0.56
C ALA A 257 11.33 18.88 -1.27
N ARG A 258 12.54 18.88 -1.84
CA ARG A 258 13.13 17.73 -2.53
C ARG A 258 13.33 16.54 -1.59
N ALA A 259 13.76 16.77 -0.35
CA ALA A 259 13.95 15.71 0.63
C ALA A 259 12.61 15.10 1.08
N PHE A 260 11.56 15.92 1.16
CA PHE A 260 10.23 15.51 1.62
C PHE A 260 9.38 14.87 0.51
N LEU A 261 9.66 15.18 -0.76
CA LEU A 261 8.93 14.70 -1.94
C LEU A 261 8.61 13.19 -1.94
N PRO A 262 9.56 12.27 -1.66
CA PRO A 262 9.28 10.84 -1.68
C PRO A 262 8.25 10.43 -0.62
N ALA A 263 8.29 11.04 0.57
CA ALA A 263 7.29 10.80 1.59
C ALA A 263 5.92 11.36 1.18
N GLY A 264 5.89 12.54 0.53
CA GLY A 264 4.66 13.11 0.00
C GLY A 264 4.00 12.22 -1.05
N VAL A 265 4.81 11.62 -1.93
CA VAL A 265 4.35 10.65 -2.93
C VAL A 265 3.79 9.39 -2.27
N ALA A 266 4.47 8.84 -1.26
CA ALA A 266 3.99 7.68 -0.51
C ALA A 266 2.66 7.98 0.21
N LEU A 267 2.55 9.15 0.86
CA LEU A 267 1.33 9.63 1.50
C LEU A 267 0.20 9.86 0.50
N GLY A 268 0.50 10.41 -0.68
CA GLY A 268 -0.49 10.64 -1.73
C GLY A 268 -1.03 9.34 -2.31
N TRP A 269 -0.16 8.34 -2.51
CA TRP A 269 -0.60 7.00 -2.90
C TRP A 269 -1.49 6.36 -1.82
N ALA A 270 -1.14 6.53 -0.54
CA ALA A 270 -1.91 6.05 0.61
C ALA A 270 -3.30 6.72 0.70
N ALA A 271 -3.35 8.05 0.57
CA ALA A 271 -4.58 8.84 0.52
C ALA A 271 -5.49 8.42 -0.64
N GLY A 272 -4.88 8.01 -1.76
CA GLY A 272 -5.61 7.46 -2.90
C GLY A 272 -6.02 5.99 -2.75
N ALA A 273 -5.58 5.27 -1.71
CA ALA A 273 -5.87 3.84 -1.52
C ALA A 273 -7.06 3.57 -0.59
N LYS A 274 -7.28 4.43 0.40
CA LYS A 274 -8.42 4.35 1.35
C LYS A 274 -8.68 5.75 1.92
N ALA A 275 -9.93 6.08 2.22
CA ALA A 275 -10.29 7.38 2.79
C ALA A 275 -9.57 7.69 4.13
N THR A 276 -9.26 6.66 4.93
CA THR A 276 -8.46 6.82 6.15
C THR A 276 -7.01 7.26 5.88
N GLY A 277 -6.52 7.12 4.65
CA GLY A 277 -5.23 7.66 4.21
C GLY A 277 -5.15 9.19 4.27
N PHE A 278 -6.29 9.90 4.27
CA PHE A 278 -6.32 11.35 4.52
C PHE A 278 -5.87 11.69 5.94
N LEU A 279 -6.34 10.93 6.92
CA LEU A 279 -5.98 11.12 8.33
C LEU A 279 -4.49 10.84 8.52
N LEU A 280 -3.97 9.80 7.86
CA LEU A 280 -2.55 9.48 7.84
C LEU A 280 -1.71 10.64 7.27
N ALA A 281 -2.08 11.14 6.08
CA ALA A 281 -1.36 12.24 5.44
C ALA A 281 -1.38 13.53 6.27
N GLY A 282 -2.54 13.86 6.88
CA GLY A 282 -2.66 15.00 7.78
C GLY A 282 -1.81 14.86 9.05
N THR A 283 -1.87 13.69 9.71
CA THR A 283 -1.13 13.45 10.95
C THR A 283 0.39 13.50 10.73
N LEU A 284 0.90 12.80 9.72
CA LEU A 284 2.33 12.82 9.40
C LEU A 284 2.78 14.18 8.85
N GLY A 285 1.91 14.87 8.09
CA GLY A 285 2.18 16.22 7.61
C GLY A 285 2.33 17.25 8.74
N LEU A 286 1.43 17.22 9.73
CA LEU A 286 1.50 18.08 10.92
C LEU A 286 2.73 17.77 11.78
N PHE A 287 3.04 16.48 11.99
CA PHE A 287 4.24 16.05 12.69
C PHE A 287 5.51 16.56 11.99
N ALA A 288 5.61 16.36 10.68
CA ALA A 288 6.74 16.81 9.88
C ALA A 288 6.88 18.33 9.87
N LEU A 289 5.76 19.07 9.82
CA LEU A 289 5.74 20.52 9.93
C LEU A 289 6.28 21.01 11.27
N GLY A 290 5.81 20.43 12.39
CA GLY A 290 6.27 20.80 13.73
C GLY A 290 7.77 20.61 13.90
N LEU A 291 8.32 19.48 13.43
CA LEU A 291 9.76 19.22 13.48
C LEU A 291 10.56 20.12 12.53
N ALA A 292 10.06 20.35 11.31
CA ALA A 292 10.70 21.23 10.35
C ALA A 292 10.74 22.69 10.85
N LEU A 293 9.68 23.17 11.50
CA LEU A 293 9.60 24.49 12.11
C LEU A 293 10.69 24.68 13.17
N ARG A 294 10.85 23.68 14.05
CA ARG A 294 11.87 23.69 15.11
C ARG A 294 13.30 23.68 14.56
N ARG A 295 13.55 23.00 13.44
CA ARG A 295 14.90 22.82 12.89
C ARG A 295 15.35 23.90 11.90
N ALA A 296 14.43 24.47 11.12
CA ALA A 296 14.78 25.31 9.96
C ALA A 296 14.01 26.64 9.87
N GLY A 297 13.12 26.93 10.83
CA GLY A 297 12.28 28.13 10.83
C GLY A 297 11.11 28.08 9.85
N PRO A 298 10.19 29.05 9.92
CA PRO A 298 8.89 29.02 9.25
C PRO A 298 9.01 28.90 7.73
N LYS A 299 9.78 29.77 7.08
CA LYS A 299 9.89 29.80 5.61
C LYS A 299 10.32 28.46 5.02
N ARG A 300 11.39 27.86 5.55
CA ARG A 300 11.89 26.57 5.04
C ARG A 300 10.94 25.42 5.35
N ALA A 301 10.36 25.41 6.55
CA ALA A 301 9.40 24.38 6.94
C ALA A 301 8.15 24.37 6.04
N PHE A 302 7.54 25.54 5.82
CA PHE A 302 6.35 25.66 4.96
C PHE A 302 6.65 25.30 3.51
N VAL A 303 7.81 25.67 2.96
CA VAL A 303 8.22 25.27 1.62
C VAL A 303 8.45 23.75 1.53
N ALA A 304 9.15 23.17 2.51
CA ALA A 304 9.45 21.74 2.53
C ALA A 304 8.18 20.90 2.63
N VAL A 305 7.27 21.23 3.56
CA VAL A 305 6.01 20.51 3.75
C VAL A 305 5.01 20.81 2.63
N GLY A 306 4.87 22.09 2.23
CA GLY A 306 3.92 22.49 1.20
C GLY A 306 4.23 21.87 -0.16
N LEU A 307 5.48 22.02 -0.65
CA LEU A 307 5.87 21.51 -1.95
C LEU A 307 6.30 20.03 -1.91
N GLY A 308 6.84 19.56 -0.79
CA GLY A 308 7.34 18.19 -0.65
C GLY A 308 6.33 17.18 -0.13
N LEU A 309 5.29 17.58 0.61
CA LEU A 309 4.25 16.66 1.12
C LEU A 309 2.87 16.99 0.58
N VAL A 310 2.38 18.21 0.83
CA VAL A 310 0.99 18.58 0.54
C VAL A 310 0.71 18.55 -0.95
N LEU A 311 1.59 19.14 -1.78
CA LEU A 311 1.42 19.17 -3.22
C LEU A 311 1.39 17.76 -3.85
N PRO A 312 2.34 16.84 -3.57
CA PRO A 312 2.26 15.46 -4.05
C PRO A 312 0.99 14.72 -3.61
N VAL A 313 0.57 14.88 -2.35
CA VAL A 313 -0.68 14.29 -1.85
C VAL A 313 -1.87 14.81 -2.64
N ALA A 314 -1.97 16.12 -2.82
CA ALA A 314 -3.03 16.74 -3.59
C ALA A 314 -3.05 16.23 -5.04
N LEU A 315 -1.89 16.18 -5.71
CA LEU A 315 -1.80 15.74 -7.11
C LEU A 315 -2.22 14.29 -7.31
N LEU A 316 -1.85 13.39 -6.40
CA LEU A 316 -2.20 11.97 -6.49
C LEU A 316 -3.64 11.68 -6.07
N LEU A 317 -4.22 12.52 -5.22
CA LEU A 317 -5.62 12.40 -4.78
C LEU A 317 -6.61 13.05 -5.76
N THR A 318 -6.22 14.15 -6.40
CA THR A 318 -7.11 14.96 -7.25
C THR A 318 -7.85 14.13 -8.31
N PRO A 319 -7.21 13.19 -9.04
CA PRO A 319 -7.93 12.37 -10.04
C PRO A 319 -9.14 11.63 -9.45
N TRP A 320 -9.04 11.13 -8.22
CA TRP A 320 -10.14 10.44 -7.53
C TRP A 320 -11.25 11.40 -7.10
N LEU A 321 -10.90 12.59 -6.61
CA LEU A 321 -11.88 13.61 -6.21
C LEU A 321 -12.63 14.16 -7.43
N VAL A 322 -11.91 14.42 -8.53
CA VAL A 322 -12.49 14.82 -9.81
C VAL A 322 -13.44 13.73 -10.31
N ARG A 323 -13.00 12.47 -10.32
CA ARG A 323 -13.86 11.34 -10.70
C ARG A 323 -15.10 11.26 -9.82
N SER A 324 -14.96 11.41 -8.51
CA SER A 324 -16.09 11.38 -7.57
C SER A 324 -17.09 12.50 -7.88
N ALA A 325 -16.60 13.72 -8.09
CA ALA A 325 -17.42 14.88 -8.47
C ALA A 325 -18.14 14.67 -9.80
N LEU A 326 -17.45 14.16 -10.83
CA LEU A 326 -18.05 13.91 -12.14
C LEU A 326 -19.13 12.81 -12.10
N LEU A 327 -18.93 11.75 -11.30
CA LEU A 327 -19.84 10.61 -11.24
C LEU A 327 -21.01 10.79 -10.27
N THR A 328 -20.89 11.69 -9.29
CA THR A 328 -21.87 11.81 -8.20
C THR A 328 -22.32 13.24 -7.91
N GLY A 329 -21.65 14.26 -8.46
CA GLY A 329 -21.81 15.65 -8.04
C GLY A 329 -21.05 16.00 -6.75
N ASN A 330 -20.44 15.02 -6.06
CA ASN A 330 -19.78 15.21 -4.78
C ASN A 330 -18.32 14.68 -4.81
N PRO A 331 -17.30 15.55 -4.67
CA PRO A 331 -15.89 15.13 -4.66
C PRO A 331 -15.51 14.25 -3.47
N PHE A 332 -16.28 14.28 -2.39
CA PHE A 332 -16.05 13.53 -1.15
C PHE A 332 -17.13 12.48 -0.90
N TYR A 333 -17.85 12.04 -1.93
CA TYR A 333 -19.00 11.14 -1.77
C TYR A 333 -18.67 9.88 -0.94
N PRO A 334 -19.52 9.48 0.03
CA PRO A 334 -20.80 10.07 0.40
C PRO A 334 -20.70 11.13 1.52
N PHE A 335 -19.50 11.54 1.91
CA PHE A 335 -19.28 12.54 2.95
C PHE A 335 -19.64 13.94 2.44
N LEU A 336 -19.83 14.89 3.37
CA LEU A 336 -20.27 16.26 3.06
C LEU A 336 -21.55 16.29 2.21
N TYR A 337 -22.42 15.29 2.39
CA TYR A 337 -23.66 15.12 1.61
C TYR A 337 -24.60 16.32 1.70
N SER A 338 -24.66 17.00 2.84
CA SER A 338 -25.48 18.20 3.01
C SER A 338 -25.05 19.38 2.13
N TRP A 339 -23.79 19.39 1.66
CA TRP A 339 -23.25 20.48 0.84
C TRP A 339 -23.29 20.15 -0.65
N PHE A 340 -23.02 18.89 -1.02
CA PHE A 340 -22.87 18.48 -2.41
C PHE A 340 -23.97 17.54 -2.92
N GLY A 341 -24.72 16.90 -2.03
CA GLY A 341 -25.65 15.84 -2.37
C GLY A 341 -24.97 14.58 -2.92
N GLY A 342 -25.69 13.88 -3.79
CA GLY A 342 -25.23 12.67 -4.47
C GLY A 342 -26.35 11.66 -4.73
N PRO A 343 -26.24 10.85 -5.79
CA PRO A 343 -27.22 9.82 -6.12
C PRO A 343 -27.23 8.72 -5.06
N GLU A 344 -28.36 8.03 -4.88
CA GLU A 344 -28.46 6.78 -4.09
C GLU A 344 -27.97 6.91 -2.62
N TRP A 345 -27.94 8.12 -2.09
CA TRP A 345 -27.59 8.41 -0.71
C TRP A 345 -28.65 9.32 -0.06
N SER A 346 -28.65 9.38 1.27
CA SER A 346 -29.51 10.26 2.04
C SER A 346 -28.87 10.60 3.39
N ALA A 347 -29.34 11.65 4.05
CA ALA A 347 -28.89 11.99 5.40
C ALA A 347 -29.07 10.81 6.38
N ALA A 348 -30.21 10.10 6.29
CA ALA A 348 -30.49 8.93 7.11
C ALA A 348 -29.52 7.77 6.85
N LEU A 349 -29.09 7.55 5.61
CA LEU A 349 -28.04 6.57 5.29
C LEU A 349 -26.68 6.99 5.83
N GLY A 350 -26.38 8.29 5.78
CA GLY A 350 -25.21 8.88 6.42
C GLY A 350 -25.16 8.61 7.92
N ASP A 351 -26.26 8.85 8.63
CA ASP A 351 -26.37 8.60 10.07
C ASP A 351 -26.20 7.11 10.40
N ARG A 352 -26.78 6.22 9.59
CA ARG A 352 -26.60 4.77 9.73
C ARG A 352 -25.15 4.33 9.50
N LEU A 353 -24.48 4.89 8.49
CA LEU A 353 -23.07 4.62 8.24
C LEU A 353 -22.21 5.05 9.43
N VAL A 354 -22.45 6.26 9.96
CA VAL A 354 -21.75 6.76 11.15
C VAL A 354 -22.04 5.89 12.37
N ALA A 355 -23.29 5.47 12.57
CA ALA A 355 -23.66 4.58 13.67
C ALA A 355 -22.97 3.21 13.54
N TRP A 356 -22.89 2.63 12.34
CA TRP A 356 -22.20 1.38 12.08
C TRP A 356 -20.68 1.50 12.30
N GLN A 357 -20.04 2.55 11.78
CA GLN A 357 -18.63 2.86 12.06
C GLN A 357 -18.38 3.11 13.55
N ARG A 358 -19.40 3.62 14.26
CA ARG A 358 -19.38 3.75 15.72
C ARG A 358 -19.67 2.43 16.45
N GLY A 359 -20.22 1.41 15.79
CA GLY A 359 -20.43 0.09 16.37
C GLY A 359 -19.18 -0.77 16.41
N ILE A 360 -18.21 -0.50 15.52
CA ILE A 360 -16.98 -1.30 15.36
C ILE A 360 -15.77 -0.66 16.08
N GLY A 361 -14.80 -1.50 16.48
CA GLY A 361 -13.55 -1.10 17.12
C GLY A 361 -13.46 -1.45 18.61
N MET A 362 -12.44 -0.90 19.30
CA MET A 362 -12.07 -1.28 20.68
C MET A 362 -12.27 -0.17 21.71
N GLY A 363 -13.36 0.58 21.58
CA GLY A 363 -13.67 1.74 22.42
C GLY A 363 -13.26 3.08 21.80
N ARG A 364 -13.53 4.18 22.53
CA ARG A 364 -13.33 5.58 22.07
C ARG A 364 -12.85 6.52 23.18
N GLY A 365 -12.67 6.05 24.41
CA GLY A 365 -12.08 6.83 25.48
C GLY A 365 -10.58 6.99 25.28
N LEU A 366 -9.98 7.95 25.98
CA LEU A 366 -8.52 8.15 25.97
C LEU A 366 -7.77 6.87 26.36
N LEU A 367 -8.26 6.16 27.39
CA LEU A 367 -7.67 4.90 27.83
C LEU A 367 -7.77 3.81 26.75
N ASP A 368 -8.84 3.79 25.96
CA ASP A 368 -9.00 2.83 24.87
C ASP A 368 -7.94 3.06 23.79
N TYR A 369 -7.67 4.31 23.43
CA TYR A 369 -6.61 4.66 22.49
C TYR A 369 -5.21 4.33 23.03
N LEU A 370 -4.95 4.58 24.32
CA LEU A 370 -3.67 4.24 24.95
C LEU A 370 -3.43 2.73 25.03
N LEU A 371 -4.47 1.95 25.29
CA LEU A 371 -4.41 0.50 25.37
C LEU A 371 -4.60 -0.20 24.02
N LEU A 372 -4.92 0.54 22.95
CA LEU A 372 -5.22 -0.02 21.64
C LEU A 372 -4.11 -0.96 21.11
N PRO A 373 -2.81 -0.61 21.19
CA PRO A 373 -1.75 -1.53 20.72
C PRO A 373 -1.77 -2.89 21.41
N TRP A 374 -2.11 -2.92 22.71
CA TRP A 374 -2.24 -4.15 23.48
C TRP A 374 -3.54 -4.90 23.15
N ARG A 375 -4.66 -4.19 23.12
CA ARG A 375 -5.99 -4.79 22.88
C ARG A 375 -6.09 -5.41 21.50
N VAL A 376 -5.48 -4.81 20.47
CA VAL A 376 -5.48 -5.39 19.12
C VAL A 376 -4.69 -6.69 19.06
N ILE A 377 -3.65 -6.86 19.88
CA ILE A 377 -2.89 -8.12 19.93
C ILE A 377 -3.65 -9.19 20.74
N VAL A 378 -4.23 -8.83 21.87
CA VAL A 378 -4.81 -9.81 22.83
C VAL A 378 -6.29 -10.10 22.57
N ALA A 379 -7.02 -9.18 21.95
CA ALA A 379 -8.46 -9.24 21.74
C ALA A 379 -8.88 -8.84 20.31
N GLY A 380 -7.94 -8.82 19.35
CA GLY A 380 -8.15 -8.42 17.97
C GLY A 380 -8.73 -9.49 17.06
N GLY A 381 -9.60 -10.36 17.59
CA GLY A 381 -10.22 -11.44 16.83
C GLY A 381 -10.89 -10.99 15.52
N GLU A 382 -11.42 -11.96 14.76
CA GLU A 382 -12.13 -11.71 13.49
C GLU A 382 -13.42 -10.92 13.75
N GLY A 383 -13.30 -9.61 13.95
CA GLY A 383 -14.37 -8.66 14.23
C GLY A 383 -15.24 -8.38 13.02
#